data_AF-A0A0R0IM43-F1
#
_entry.id   AF-A0A0R0IM43-F1
#
_cell.length_a   1.000
_cell.length_b   1.000
_cell.length_c   1.000
_cell.angle_alpha   90.00
_cell.angle_beta   90.00
_cell.angle_gamma   90.00
#
_symmetry.space_group_name_H-M   'P 1'
#
loop_
_entity.id
_entity.type
_entity.pdbx_description
1 polymer ?
#
loop_
_entity_poly.entity_id
_entity_poly.type
_entity_poly.pdbx_seq_one_letter_code
_entity_poly.pdbx_strand_id
1 'polypeptide(L)'
;MSEWVDSKDILKLKSIRILPKILADLYRRRSPKSNAKDVENEKPIQLSIQDKSSRCNFSFLKPFVLLMTICDTYVTLLYSPKVYNNNHLSSSSSRWIWGGLDRGYISNVDINWGDILQITAKLTGKKEFQEVGLLNFNNNELDHWEQLIPNVTHVVLELEYAAKNVTWESLYPEWIDEEEETEVLVCPSLPSLRSPGIRLNLIAVKLPHANGGNWSRDVARLHLQLAVARLTTSFKGNYPLYVPFVTNFFPIPNLFTCRELVGHEGNVFGRKTPPSTRIL
;
A
#
# COMPACT_ATOMS: atom_id res chain seq x y z
N MET A 1 -19.06 21.75 32.96
CA MET A 1 -20.30 21.93 32.17
C MET A 1 -19.91 21.74 30.71
N SER A 2 -20.06 20.51 30.21
CA SER A 2 -19.70 20.12 28.85
C SER A 2 -20.85 20.44 27.91
N GLU A 3 -20.65 21.44 27.07
CA GLU A 3 -21.61 21.83 26.04
C GLU A 3 -21.36 20.95 24.80
N TRP A 4 -22.18 19.92 24.64
CA TRP A 4 -22.15 19.03 23.48
C TRP A 4 -22.79 19.75 22.30
N VAL A 5 -22.03 19.92 21.22
CA VAL A 5 -22.51 20.50 19.96
C VAL A 5 -23.42 19.49 19.26
N ASP A 6 -24.68 19.89 19.05
CA ASP A 6 -25.73 19.09 18.40
C ASP A 6 -25.43 18.89 16.90
N SER A 7 -25.69 17.67 16.41
CA SER A 7 -25.50 17.24 15.02
C SER A 7 -26.24 18.11 13.99
N LYS A 8 -27.32 18.79 14.42
CA LYS A 8 -28.05 19.76 13.57
C LYS A 8 -27.22 20.99 13.21
N ASP A 9 -26.26 21.40 14.03
CA ASP A 9 -25.40 22.55 13.72
C ASP A 9 -24.30 22.19 12.72
N ILE A 10 -23.87 20.92 12.67
CA ILE A 10 -22.96 20.41 11.62
C ILE A 10 -23.66 20.45 10.25
N LEU A 11 -24.97 20.22 10.20
CA LEU A 11 -25.75 20.34 8.96
C LEU A 11 -25.97 21.80 8.53
N LYS A 12 -25.97 22.77 9.46
CA LYS A 12 -26.00 24.20 9.11
C LYS A 12 -24.72 24.67 8.42
N LEU A 13 -23.57 24.10 8.75
CA LEU A 13 -22.31 24.44 8.06
C LEU A 13 -22.31 24.05 6.58
N LYS A 14 -23.11 23.05 6.17
CA LYS A 14 -23.30 22.71 4.75
C LYS A 14 -24.13 23.76 3.98
N SER A 15 -24.82 24.67 4.66
CA SER A 15 -25.64 25.71 4.03
C SER A 15 -24.86 27.02 3.75
N ILE A 16 -23.59 27.08 4.16
CA ILE A 16 -22.77 28.26 3.94
C ILE A 16 -22.27 28.24 2.47
N ARG A 17 -22.89 29.09 1.64
CA ARG A 17 -22.67 29.30 0.19
C ARG A 17 -21.23 29.68 -0.24
N ILE A 18 -20.22 29.44 0.59
CA ILE A 18 -18.82 29.78 0.30
C ILE A 18 -18.15 28.70 -0.56
N LEU A 19 -18.54 27.42 -0.41
CA LEU A 19 -17.95 26.29 -1.14
C LEU A 19 -18.04 26.40 -2.68
N PRO A 20 -19.18 26.80 -3.29
CA PRO A 20 -19.27 26.99 -4.74
C PRO A 20 -18.34 28.07 -5.27
N LYS A 21 -18.09 29.13 -4.47
CA LYS A 21 -17.27 30.27 -4.88
C LYS A 21 -15.79 29.89 -4.93
N ILE A 22 -15.31 29.11 -3.95
CA ILE A 22 -13.93 28.60 -3.93
C ILE A 22 -13.70 27.64 -5.12
N LEU A 23 -14.67 26.77 -5.43
CA LEU A 23 -14.53 25.84 -6.56
C LEU A 23 -14.47 26.57 -7.91
N ALA A 24 -15.30 27.60 -8.10
CA ALA A 24 -15.29 28.41 -9.32
C ALA A 24 -13.96 29.19 -9.50
N ASP A 25 -13.40 29.72 -8.40
CA ASP A 25 -12.09 30.39 -8.44
C ASP A 25 -10.94 29.41 -8.74
N LEU A 26 -11.01 28.18 -8.23
CA LEU A 26 -10.02 27.14 -8.53
C LEU A 26 -10.07 26.68 -9.98
N TYR A 27 -11.26 26.64 -10.60
CA TYR A 27 -11.41 26.30 -12.01
C TYR A 27 -10.91 27.42 -12.93
N ARG A 28 -11.18 28.68 -12.58
CA ARG A 28 -10.75 29.84 -13.39
C ARG A 28 -9.24 30.06 -13.38
N ARG A 29 -8.53 29.69 -12.30
CA ARG A 29 -7.05 29.77 -12.25
C ARG A 29 -6.35 28.69 -13.07
N ARG A 30 -7.05 27.63 -13.51
CA ARG A 30 -6.42 26.48 -14.18
C ARG A 30 -6.52 26.45 -15.70
N SER A 31 -7.04 27.48 -16.36
CA SER A 31 -6.97 27.58 -17.83
C SER A 31 -6.01 28.68 -18.28
N PRO A 32 -4.74 28.35 -18.62
CA PRO A 32 -3.90 29.22 -19.42
C PRO A 32 -4.45 29.27 -20.85
N LYS A 33 -4.85 30.48 -21.24
CA LYS A 33 -5.22 30.87 -22.59
C LYS A 33 -3.93 31.02 -23.41
N SER A 34 -3.58 30.04 -24.24
CA SER A 34 -2.60 30.23 -25.32
C SER A 34 -3.31 30.30 -26.66
N ASN A 35 -3.48 31.53 -27.14
CA ASN A 35 -3.84 31.88 -28.50
C ASN A 35 -2.58 31.79 -29.39
N ALA A 36 -2.68 31.18 -30.59
CA ALA A 36 -1.92 31.52 -31.80
C ALA A 36 -2.52 30.70 -32.96
N LYS A 37 -3.40 31.31 -33.77
CA LYS A 37 -3.15 31.82 -35.15
C LYS A 37 -2.86 30.68 -36.14
N ASP A 38 -3.87 30.24 -36.89
CA ASP A 38 -4.26 30.77 -38.22
C ASP A 38 -3.22 30.46 -39.29
N VAL A 39 -3.52 29.52 -40.20
CA VAL A 39 -3.53 29.74 -41.66
C VAL A 39 -4.35 28.60 -42.30
N GLU A 40 -5.48 29.02 -42.83
CA GLU A 40 -6.36 28.43 -43.82
C GLU A 40 -5.63 28.17 -45.16
N ASN A 41 -5.94 27.06 -45.84
CA ASN A 41 -5.92 26.95 -47.32
C ASN A 41 -6.59 25.63 -47.77
N GLU A 42 -7.91 25.73 -47.92
CA GLU A 42 -8.76 25.37 -49.06
C GLU A 42 -8.27 24.38 -50.18
N LYS A 43 -8.99 23.24 -50.26
CA LYS A 43 -9.63 22.55 -51.43
C LYS A 43 -8.84 21.96 -52.64
N PRO A 44 -9.49 21.04 -53.41
CA PRO A 44 -8.83 19.89 -54.02
C PRO A 44 -8.80 19.94 -55.56
N ILE A 45 -7.94 19.10 -56.15
CA ILE A 45 -8.07 18.67 -57.55
C ILE A 45 -7.86 17.16 -57.62
N GLN A 46 -8.95 16.44 -57.92
CA GLN A 46 -8.87 15.15 -58.59
C GLN A 46 -8.44 15.39 -60.04
N LEU A 47 -7.44 14.66 -60.50
CA LEU A 47 -7.37 14.27 -61.90
C LEU A 47 -6.68 12.92 -62.03
N SER A 48 -7.45 11.98 -62.54
CA SER A 48 -7.05 10.73 -63.16
C SER A 48 -5.97 10.95 -64.22
N ILE A 49 -5.05 9.99 -64.38
CA ILE A 49 -4.80 9.30 -65.64
C ILE A 49 -3.92 8.08 -65.31
N GLN A 50 -4.41 6.92 -65.74
CA GLN A 50 -3.65 5.69 -65.84
C GLN A 50 -2.39 5.93 -66.66
N ASP A 51 -1.25 5.42 -66.19
CA ASP A 51 -0.33 4.89 -67.16
C ASP A 51 0.34 3.59 -66.71
N LYS A 52 0.43 2.73 -67.71
CA LYS A 52 0.72 1.32 -67.68
C LYS A 52 2.22 1.17 -67.87
N SER A 53 2.91 0.53 -66.93
CA SER A 53 3.82 -0.62 -67.17
C SER A 53 5.01 -0.69 -66.20
N SER A 54 5.21 -1.93 -65.73
CA SER A 54 6.49 -2.61 -65.47
C SER A 54 7.61 -1.85 -64.75
N ARG A 55 7.86 -2.24 -63.50
CA ARG A 55 8.89 -3.23 -63.11
C ARG A 55 8.85 -3.37 -61.58
N CYS A 56 8.30 -4.50 -61.14
CA CYS A 56 8.14 -4.83 -59.73
C CYS A 56 9.51 -5.24 -59.15
N ASN A 57 10.34 -4.26 -58.78
CA ASN A 57 11.55 -4.52 -58.01
C ASN A 57 11.23 -4.36 -56.52
N PHE A 58 11.39 -5.46 -55.81
CA PHE A 58 11.16 -5.65 -54.38
C PHE A 58 11.88 -4.61 -53.51
N SER A 59 11.23 -3.46 -53.25
CA SER A 59 11.65 -2.48 -52.24
C SER A 59 10.76 -2.50 -50.99
N PHE A 60 9.73 -3.34 -50.99
CA PHE A 60 8.77 -3.46 -49.90
C PHE A 60 9.23 -4.39 -48.77
N LEU A 61 10.30 -5.18 -48.95
CA LEU A 61 10.78 -6.11 -47.91
C LEU A 61 11.47 -5.41 -46.73
N LYS A 62 12.06 -4.23 -46.94
CA LYS A 62 12.78 -3.50 -45.87
C LYS A 62 11.90 -3.08 -44.68
N PRO A 63 10.72 -2.47 -44.85
CA PRO A 63 9.87 -2.11 -43.71
C PRO A 63 9.29 -3.33 -43.00
N PHE A 64 8.98 -4.42 -43.71
CA PHE A 64 8.47 -5.64 -43.08
C PHE A 64 9.50 -6.27 -42.13
N VAL A 65 10.78 -6.33 -42.53
CA VAL A 65 11.83 -6.87 -41.65
C VAL A 65 11.98 -6.04 -40.37
N LEU A 66 11.91 -4.71 -40.46
CA LEU A 66 11.96 -3.83 -39.29
C LEU A 66 10.73 -4.00 -38.37
N LEU A 67 9.54 -4.18 -38.96
CA LEU A 67 8.32 -4.42 -38.19
C LEU A 67 8.39 -5.76 -37.44
N MET A 68 8.92 -6.81 -38.09
CA MET A 68 9.09 -8.11 -37.45
C MET A 68 10.05 -8.06 -36.27
N THR A 69 11.18 -7.34 -36.36
CA THR A 69 12.12 -7.22 -35.22
C THR A 69 11.56 -6.41 -34.06
N ILE A 70 10.77 -5.36 -34.34
CA ILE A 70 10.07 -4.59 -33.30
C ILE A 70 8.98 -5.45 -32.64
N CYS A 71 8.24 -6.25 -33.42
CA CYS A 71 7.26 -7.19 -32.89
C CYS A 71 7.93 -8.28 -32.04
N ASP A 72 9.02 -8.88 -32.50
CA ASP A 72 9.73 -9.94 -31.76
C ASP A 72 10.31 -9.42 -30.44
N THR A 73 10.86 -8.21 -30.43
CA THR A 73 11.34 -7.57 -29.19
C THR A 73 10.18 -7.21 -28.25
N TYR A 74 9.06 -6.72 -28.78
CA TYR A 74 7.85 -6.44 -27.99
C TYR A 74 7.24 -7.71 -27.40
N VAL A 75 7.15 -8.78 -28.19
CA VAL A 75 6.72 -10.12 -27.74
C VAL A 75 7.69 -10.63 -26.68
N THR A 76 9.00 -10.53 -26.87
CA THR A 76 10.00 -10.93 -25.86
C THR A 76 9.90 -10.10 -24.58
N LEU A 77 9.48 -8.83 -24.65
CA LEU A 77 9.27 -7.98 -23.48
C LEU A 77 7.96 -8.32 -22.75
N LEU A 78 6.91 -8.70 -23.49
CA LEU A 78 5.65 -9.21 -22.94
C LEU A 78 5.76 -10.64 -22.39
N TYR A 79 6.57 -11.49 -23.02
CA TYR A 79 6.85 -12.87 -22.65
C TYR A 79 8.14 -13.04 -21.85
N SER A 80 8.82 -11.95 -21.49
CA SER A 80 9.90 -12.01 -20.50
C SER A 80 9.29 -12.71 -19.30
N PRO A 81 9.76 -13.93 -18.97
CA PRO A 81 9.14 -14.73 -17.95
C PRO A 81 9.26 -13.90 -16.69
N LYS A 82 8.13 -13.35 -16.26
CA LYS A 82 7.98 -12.94 -14.88
C LYS A 82 8.35 -14.20 -14.13
N VAL A 83 9.53 -14.19 -13.53
CA VAL A 83 10.03 -15.33 -12.76
C VAL A 83 8.96 -15.55 -11.72
N TYR A 84 8.08 -16.50 -12.02
CA TYR A 84 7.11 -17.01 -11.08
C TYR A 84 8.00 -17.72 -10.07
N ASN A 85 8.37 -17.01 -9.00
CA ASN A 85 8.75 -17.64 -7.77
C ASN A 85 7.51 -18.36 -7.26
N ASN A 86 7.19 -19.47 -7.90
CA ASN A 86 6.34 -20.49 -7.35
C ASN A 86 7.18 -21.18 -6.29
N ASN A 87 7.34 -20.50 -5.15
CA ASN A 87 7.49 -21.20 -3.89
C ASN A 87 6.10 -21.74 -3.52
N HIS A 88 5.52 -22.57 -4.39
CA HIS A 88 4.56 -23.58 -3.95
C HIS A 88 5.41 -24.63 -3.22
N LEU A 89 5.84 -24.29 -2.01
CA LEU A 89 6.33 -25.26 -1.03
C LEU A 89 5.11 -26.09 -0.59
N SER A 90 4.60 -26.90 -1.52
CA SER A 90 3.80 -28.05 -1.18
C SER A 90 4.76 -29.13 -0.71
N SER A 91 4.43 -29.73 0.43
CA SER A 91 4.99 -30.95 0.99
C SER A 91 6.12 -30.79 2.01
N SER A 92 5.69 -30.81 3.27
CA SER A 92 6.31 -31.59 4.34
C SER A 92 7.75 -31.21 4.73
N SER A 93 7.91 -30.02 5.31
CA SER A 93 8.96 -29.79 6.31
C SER A 93 8.47 -28.84 7.38
N SER A 94 8.26 -29.43 8.55
CA SER A 94 8.32 -28.82 9.88
C SER A 94 8.53 -27.30 9.93
N ARG A 95 7.46 -26.57 10.25
CA ARG A 95 7.40 -25.58 11.36
C ARG A 95 8.67 -24.70 11.50
N TRP A 96 8.60 -23.54 10.82
CA TRP A 96 9.47 -22.33 10.86
C TRP A 96 10.82 -22.41 10.11
N ILE A 97 10.88 -21.79 8.93
CA ILE A 97 12.12 -21.56 8.15
C ILE A 97 12.98 -20.42 8.77
N TRP A 98 12.53 -19.78 9.84
CA TRP A 98 13.23 -18.68 10.50
C TRP A 98 14.20 -19.17 11.57
N GLY A 99 15.42 -18.64 11.54
CA GLY A 99 16.35 -18.77 12.65
C GLY A 99 15.75 -18.21 13.94
N GLY A 100 15.53 -19.08 14.93
CA GLY A 100 15.10 -18.73 16.29
C GLY A 100 13.71 -18.08 16.40
N LEU A 101 12.87 -18.59 17.30
CA LEU A 101 11.69 -17.83 17.73
C LEU A 101 12.16 -16.64 18.57
N ASP A 102 12.06 -15.42 18.05
CA ASP A 102 11.98 -14.27 18.95
C ASP A 102 10.59 -14.25 19.57
N ARG A 103 10.52 -14.58 20.86
CA ARG A 103 9.27 -14.63 21.62
C ARG A 103 8.54 -13.29 21.60
N GLY A 104 9.24 -12.17 21.36
CA GLY A 104 8.65 -10.84 21.28
C GLY A 104 7.67 -10.66 20.12
N TYR A 105 7.79 -11.42 19.02
CA TYR A 105 6.90 -11.28 17.86
C TYR A 105 5.68 -12.21 17.90
N ILE A 106 5.66 -13.19 18.83
CA ILE A 106 4.57 -14.15 18.94
C ILE A 106 3.29 -13.43 19.38
N SER A 107 2.21 -13.64 18.63
CA SER A 107 0.88 -13.15 18.97
C SER A 107 -0.05 -14.27 19.40
N ASN A 108 -0.45 -14.23 20.68
CA ASN A 108 -1.45 -15.12 21.28
C ASN A 108 -2.89 -14.59 21.13
N VAL A 109 -3.10 -13.57 20.30
CA VAL A 109 -4.44 -13.01 20.07
C VAL A 109 -5.28 -14.04 19.33
N ASP A 110 -6.41 -14.42 19.93
CA ASP A 110 -7.43 -15.22 19.28
C ASP A 110 -8.20 -14.35 18.27
N ILE A 111 -8.35 -14.87 17.06
CA ILE A 111 -8.85 -14.10 15.92
C ILE A 111 -10.32 -14.41 15.72
N ASN A 112 -11.17 -13.41 15.95
CA ASN A 112 -12.55 -13.48 15.49
C ASN A 112 -12.61 -13.10 14.00
N TRP A 113 -12.73 -14.12 13.15
CA TRP A 113 -12.80 -13.97 11.70
C TRP A 113 -14.03 -13.18 11.22
N GLY A 114 -15.14 -13.21 11.97
CA GLY A 114 -16.31 -12.39 11.69
C GLY A 114 -16.02 -10.89 11.81
N ASP A 115 -15.24 -10.49 12.81
CA ASP A 115 -14.85 -9.10 13.05
C ASP A 115 -13.94 -8.60 11.91
N ILE A 116 -13.06 -9.47 11.39
CA ILE A 116 -12.23 -9.17 10.21
C ILE A 116 -13.11 -8.88 8.99
N LEU A 117 -14.10 -9.72 8.70
CA LEU A 117 -15.01 -9.50 7.58
C LEU A 117 -15.79 -8.20 7.73
N GLN A 118 -16.26 -7.90 8.94
CA GLN A 118 -17.01 -6.68 9.20
C GLN A 118 -16.15 -5.42 9.01
N ILE A 119 -14.92 -5.41 9.52
CA ILE A 119 -14.00 -4.29 9.36
C ILE A 119 -13.56 -4.13 7.90
N THR A 120 -13.20 -5.22 7.22
CA THR A 120 -12.80 -5.16 5.81
C THR A 120 -13.95 -4.69 4.92
N ALA A 121 -15.19 -5.11 5.19
CA ALA A 121 -16.38 -4.61 4.50
C ALA A 121 -16.60 -3.11 4.75
N LYS A 122 -16.45 -2.63 5.99
CA LYS A 122 -16.53 -1.19 6.35
C LYS A 122 -15.45 -0.36 5.65
N LEU A 123 -14.23 -0.87 5.60
CA LEU A 123 -13.08 -0.21 4.97
C LEU A 123 -13.30 -0.02 3.47
N THR A 124 -13.75 -1.08 2.79
CA THR A 124 -13.74 -1.14 1.33
C THR A 124 -15.06 -0.71 0.69
N GLY A 125 -16.15 -0.65 1.47
CA GLY A 125 -17.43 -0.11 1.01
C GLY A 125 -18.03 -0.85 -0.20
N LYS A 126 -17.75 -2.16 -0.32
CA LYS A 126 -18.10 -3.12 -1.40
C LYS A 126 -17.09 -3.32 -2.54
N LYS A 127 -15.93 -2.66 -2.57
CA LYS A 127 -14.91 -3.04 -3.58
C LYS A 127 -14.28 -4.39 -3.20
N GLU A 128 -13.87 -5.15 -4.20
CA GLU A 128 -13.15 -6.40 -3.99
C GLU A 128 -11.66 -6.12 -3.81
N PHE A 129 -11.00 -6.96 -3.01
CA PHE A 129 -9.55 -7.00 -2.90
C PHE A 129 -9.00 -7.82 -4.07
N GLN A 130 -7.84 -7.42 -4.61
CA GLN A 130 -7.15 -8.21 -5.65
C GLN A 130 -5.96 -8.93 -5.02
N GLU A 131 -5.20 -8.20 -4.21
CA GLU A 131 -4.06 -8.74 -3.47
C GLU A 131 -4.09 -8.32 -2.00
N VAL A 132 -3.84 -9.28 -1.12
CA VAL A 132 -3.85 -9.15 0.34
C VAL A 132 -2.46 -9.51 0.88
N GLY A 133 -1.84 -8.58 1.60
CA GLY A 133 -0.63 -8.83 2.37
C GLY A 133 -0.97 -9.31 3.78
N LEU A 134 -0.29 -10.34 4.24
CA LEU A 134 -0.46 -10.93 5.57
C LEU A 134 0.87 -10.84 6.33
N LEU A 135 0.89 -10.12 7.45
CA LEU A 135 2.08 -9.94 8.27
C LEU A 135 1.88 -10.50 9.68
N ASN A 136 2.85 -11.33 10.11
CA ASN A 136 2.95 -11.91 11.45
C ASN A 136 1.80 -12.88 11.83
N PHE A 137 1.26 -13.60 10.86
CA PHE A 137 0.28 -14.68 11.06
C PHE A 137 0.97 -16.05 11.06
N ASN A 138 0.43 -17.01 11.81
CA ASN A 138 0.92 -18.39 11.76
C ASN A 138 0.31 -19.16 10.57
N ASN A 139 0.89 -20.31 10.23
CA ASN A 139 0.46 -21.10 9.05
C ASN A 139 -1.03 -21.45 9.07
N ASN A 140 -1.58 -21.84 10.22
CA ASN A 140 -3.00 -22.16 10.32
C ASN A 140 -3.85 -20.92 10.04
N GLU A 141 -3.45 -19.75 10.54
CA GLU A 141 -4.14 -18.48 10.28
C GLU A 141 -4.04 -18.08 8.81
N LEU A 142 -2.91 -18.33 8.15
CA LEU A 142 -2.77 -18.12 6.70
C LEU A 142 -3.79 -18.95 5.92
N ASP A 143 -3.93 -20.25 6.25
CA ASP A 143 -4.93 -21.13 5.61
C ASP A 143 -6.37 -20.61 5.83
N HIS A 144 -6.67 -20.02 7.00
CA HIS A 144 -7.97 -19.42 7.26
C HIS A 144 -8.20 -18.14 6.46
N TRP A 145 -7.17 -17.31 6.25
CA TRP A 145 -7.28 -16.13 5.38
C TRP A 145 -7.63 -16.49 3.94
N GLU A 146 -7.05 -17.57 3.41
CA GLU A 146 -7.35 -18.09 2.08
C GLU A 146 -8.82 -18.56 1.95
N GLN A 147 -9.36 -19.16 3.02
CA GLN A 147 -10.76 -19.58 3.08
C GLN A 147 -11.72 -18.39 3.24
N LEU A 148 -11.33 -17.38 4.03
CA LEU A 148 -12.16 -16.21 4.34
C LEU A 148 -12.38 -15.31 3.13
N ILE A 149 -11.33 -15.09 2.35
CA ILE A 149 -11.35 -14.28 1.14
C ILE A 149 -10.81 -15.13 -0.01
N PRO A 150 -11.65 -15.97 -0.63
CA PRO A 150 -11.24 -16.77 -1.77
C PRO A 150 -11.01 -15.89 -3.00
N ASN A 151 -10.26 -16.40 -3.98
CA ASN A 151 -10.01 -15.77 -5.29
C ASN A 151 -9.19 -14.47 -5.27
N VAL A 152 -8.40 -14.23 -4.22
CA VAL A 152 -7.44 -13.11 -4.15
C VAL A 152 -6.03 -13.65 -4.00
N THR A 153 -5.04 -12.86 -4.41
CA THR A 153 -3.63 -13.26 -4.22
C THR A 153 -3.23 -12.92 -2.79
N HIS A 154 -2.96 -13.96 -1.98
CA HIS A 154 -2.43 -13.81 -0.63
C HIS A 154 -0.91 -13.76 -0.68
N VAL A 155 -0.32 -12.74 -0.07
CA VAL A 155 1.12 -12.54 0.01
C VAL A 155 1.53 -12.55 1.47
N VAL A 156 2.33 -13.53 1.85
CA VAL A 156 2.98 -13.52 3.15
C VAL A 156 4.11 -12.48 3.12
N LEU A 157 3.99 -11.47 3.98
CA LEU A 157 4.99 -10.42 4.12
C LEU A 157 6.05 -10.85 5.14
N GLU A 158 7.25 -11.10 4.65
CA GLU A 158 8.38 -11.54 5.48
C GLU A 158 9.12 -10.33 6.08
N LEU A 159 9.23 -10.33 7.41
CA LEU A 159 9.96 -9.30 8.17
C LEU A 159 11.06 -9.95 9.01
N GLU A 160 12.30 -9.52 8.80
CA GLU A 160 13.43 -9.90 9.65
C GLU A 160 13.24 -9.33 11.06
N TYR A 161 13.58 -10.08 12.12
CA TYR A 161 13.41 -9.61 13.49
C TYR A 161 14.40 -8.49 13.85
N ALA A 162 13.98 -7.61 14.76
CA ALA A 162 14.90 -6.64 15.37
C ALA A 162 16.06 -7.37 16.05
N ALA A 163 17.26 -6.76 16.02
CA ALA A 163 18.40 -7.32 16.70
C ALA A 163 18.14 -7.40 18.22
N LYS A 164 18.62 -8.48 18.86
CA LYS A 164 18.35 -8.76 20.28
C LYS A 164 18.83 -7.68 21.25
N ASN A 165 19.76 -6.83 20.83
CA ASN A 165 20.27 -5.69 21.59
C ASN A 165 19.42 -4.43 21.47
N VAL A 166 18.42 -4.40 20.58
CA VAL A 166 17.49 -3.28 20.45
C VAL A 166 16.44 -3.39 21.54
N THR A 167 16.57 -2.55 22.56
CA THR A 167 15.60 -2.42 23.65
C THR A 167 14.71 -1.20 23.44
N TRP A 168 13.64 -1.07 24.24
CA TRP A 168 12.80 0.11 24.21
C TRP A 168 13.59 1.38 24.56
N GLU A 169 14.43 1.30 25.59
CA GLU A 169 15.28 2.39 26.07
C GLU A 169 16.31 2.81 25.02
N SER A 170 16.73 1.91 24.14
CA SER A 170 17.64 2.25 23.02
C SER A 170 16.93 3.04 21.90
N LEU A 171 15.63 2.86 21.73
CA LEU A 171 14.81 3.56 20.71
C LEU A 171 14.20 4.86 21.25
N TYR A 172 13.82 4.85 22.53
CA TYR A 172 13.22 5.97 23.25
C TYR A 172 13.89 6.11 24.61
N PRO A 173 15.12 6.65 24.67
CA PRO A 173 15.79 6.93 25.93
C PRO A 173 15.07 8.06 26.67
N GLU A 174 15.31 8.19 27.97
CA GLU A 174 14.68 9.24 28.79
C GLU A 174 15.19 10.65 28.45
N TRP A 175 16.42 10.75 27.97
CA TRP A 175 17.08 11.97 27.54
C TRP A 175 17.91 11.67 26.28
N ILE A 176 18.05 12.66 25.41
CA ILE A 176 18.93 12.63 24.24
C ILE A 176 19.85 13.83 24.39
N ASP A 177 21.15 13.61 24.25
CA ASP A 177 22.14 14.69 24.16
C ASP A 177 22.02 15.36 22.80
N GLU A 178 21.11 16.33 22.67
CA GLU A 178 20.85 17.02 21.40
C GLU A 178 22.08 17.79 20.87
N GLU A 179 22.96 18.23 21.77
CA GLU A 179 24.19 18.97 21.44
C GLU A 179 25.42 18.03 21.28
N GLU A 180 25.23 16.72 21.47
CA GLU A 180 26.28 15.68 21.34
C GLU A 180 27.55 15.98 22.17
N GLU A 181 27.42 16.69 23.31
CA GLU A 181 28.56 17.15 24.12
C GLU A 181 29.24 16.01 24.89
N THR A 182 28.49 14.98 25.26
CA THR A 182 28.91 13.90 26.17
C THR A 182 28.84 12.51 25.54
N GLU A 183 27.81 12.23 24.73
CA GLU A 183 27.62 10.92 24.10
C GLU A 183 27.07 11.05 22.68
N VAL A 184 27.78 10.48 21.69
CA VAL A 184 27.26 10.31 20.32
C VAL A 184 26.66 8.92 20.19
N LEU A 185 25.38 8.78 20.55
CA LEU A 185 24.67 7.51 20.44
C LEU A 185 24.27 7.24 18.98
N VAL A 186 24.59 6.05 18.50
CA VAL A 186 24.14 5.59 17.17
C VAL A 186 22.68 5.13 17.27
N CYS A 187 21.81 5.72 16.46
CA CYS A 187 20.42 5.31 16.38
C CYS A 187 20.33 3.82 15.98
N PRO A 188 19.67 2.96 16.77
CA PRO A 188 19.48 1.56 16.39
C PRO A 188 18.64 1.48 15.12
N SER A 189 19.02 0.55 14.24
CA SER A 189 18.27 0.29 13.01
C SER A 189 17.27 -0.85 13.21
N LEU A 190 16.06 -0.65 12.69
CA LEU A 190 15.05 -1.70 12.57
C LEU A 190 15.03 -2.20 11.14
N PRO A 191 15.00 -3.53 10.91
CA PRO A 191 14.78 -4.09 9.59
C PRO A 191 13.52 -3.52 8.92
N SER A 192 13.46 -3.62 7.60
CA SER A 192 12.31 -3.08 6.85
C SER A 192 11.69 -4.18 6.01
N LEU A 193 10.36 -4.11 5.84
CA LEU A 193 9.65 -4.98 4.93
C LEU A 193 10.13 -4.76 3.50
N ARG A 194 10.46 -5.85 2.80
CA ARG A 194 10.72 -5.80 1.37
C ARG A 194 9.39 -5.65 0.64
N SER A 195 9.34 -4.76 -0.35
CA SER A 195 8.16 -4.64 -1.20
C SER A 195 7.99 -5.93 -2.01
N PRO A 196 6.81 -6.55 -2.04
CA PRO A 196 6.60 -7.80 -2.77
C PRO A 196 6.62 -7.63 -4.29
N GLY A 197 6.85 -6.42 -4.80
CA GLY A 197 6.84 -6.12 -6.25
C GLY A 197 5.45 -6.16 -6.89
N ILE A 198 4.45 -6.62 -6.14
CA ILE A 198 3.04 -6.56 -6.50
C ILE A 198 2.33 -5.48 -5.69
N ARG A 199 1.23 -5.00 -6.24
CA ARG A 199 0.37 -4.02 -5.59
C ARG A 199 -0.47 -4.72 -4.54
N LEU A 200 -0.63 -4.12 -3.36
CA LEU A 200 -1.50 -4.63 -2.30
C LEU A 200 -2.65 -3.65 -2.05
N ASN A 201 -3.84 -4.18 -1.80
CA ASN A 201 -5.03 -3.38 -1.48
C ASN A 201 -5.39 -3.48 0.01
N LEU A 202 -4.99 -4.57 0.66
CA LEU A 202 -5.17 -4.83 2.08
C LEU A 202 -3.85 -5.35 2.65
N ILE A 203 -3.44 -4.87 3.82
CA ILE A 203 -2.32 -5.43 4.58
C ILE A 203 -2.81 -5.72 5.98
N ALA A 204 -3.13 -6.98 6.25
CA ALA A 204 -3.48 -7.40 7.60
C ALA A 204 -2.22 -7.61 8.43
N VAL A 205 -2.27 -7.17 9.69
CA VAL A 205 -1.12 -7.21 10.61
C VAL A 205 -1.58 -7.77 11.94
N LYS A 206 -0.94 -8.85 12.39
CA LYS A 206 -1.17 -9.39 13.73
C LYS A 206 -0.12 -8.85 14.70
N LEU A 207 -0.53 -8.12 15.73
CA LEU A 207 0.42 -7.58 16.70
C LEU A 207 0.61 -8.53 17.89
N PRO A 208 1.83 -8.64 18.44
CA PRO A 208 2.10 -9.47 19.60
C PRO A 208 1.37 -8.97 20.85
N HIS A 209 1.18 -9.89 21.79
CA HIS A 209 0.63 -9.62 23.12
C HIS A 209 1.80 -9.45 24.10
N ALA A 210 1.88 -8.31 24.77
CA ALA A 210 2.91 -8.11 25.77
C ALA A 210 2.61 -8.94 27.02
N ASN A 211 3.58 -9.76 27.45
CA ASN A 211 3.48 -10.49 28.71
C ASN A 211 3.65 -9.52 29.89
N GLY A 212 2.56 -9.00 30.44
CA GLY A 212 2.50 -8.60 31.84
C GLY A 212 2.90 -7.17 32.22
N GLY A 213 2.84 -6.17 31.34
CA GLY A 213 2.86 -4.78 31.85
C GLY A 213 2.87 -3.67 30.81
N ASN A 214 3.89 -3.63 29.95
CA ASN A 214 4.16 -2.47 29.10
C ASN A 214 3.88 -2.75 27.62
N TRP A 215 2.62 -3.01 27.26
CA TRP A 215 2.21 -3.22 25.87
C TRP A 215 2.47 -2.00 24.96
N SER A 216 2.58 -0.81 25.53
CA SER A 216 2.88 0.43 24.79
C SER A 216 4.38 0.61 24.54
N ARG A 217 5.25 -0.03 25.33
CA ARG A 217 6.71 0.05 25.23
C ARG A 217 7.30 -1.27 24.71
N ASP A 218 6.77 -1.71 23.59
CA ASP A 218 7.11 -2.99 22.97
C ASP A 218 7.77 -2.76 21.60
N VAL A 219 9.03 -3.20 21.49
CA VAL A 219 9.85 -3.06 20.28
C VAL A 219 9.22 -3.80 19.11
N ALA A 220 8.70 -5.01 19.30
CA ALA A 220 8.11 -5.81 18.23
C ALA A 220 6.81 -5.18 17.71
N ARG A 221 5.96 -4.66 18.60
CA ARG A 221 4.73 -3.93 18.20
C ARG A 221 5.07 -2.67 17.42
N LEU A 222 6.05 -1.90 17.89
CA LEU A 222 6.51 -0.70 17.20
C LEU A 222 7.08 -1.04 15.82
N HIS A 223 7.94 -2.05 15.76
CA HIS A 223 8.60 -2.47 14.54
C HIS A 223 7.61 -2.93 13.48
N LEU A 224 6.65 -3.81 13.82
CA LEU A 224 5.62 -4.28 12.88
C LEU A 224 4.81 -3.10 12.30
N GLN A 225 4.42 -2.16 13.15
CA GLN A 225 3.62 -1.01 12.71
C GLN A 225 4.43 -0.03 11.85
N LEU A 226 5.69 0.24 12.22
CA LEU A 226 6.61 1.06 11.43
C LEU A 226 6.90 0.43 10.07
N ALA A 227 7.14 -0.88 10.04
CA ALA A 227 7.44 -1.60 8.81
C ALA A 227 6.26 -1.55 7.83
N VAL A 228 5.04 -1.73 8.33
CA VAL A 228 3.81 -1.62 7.53
C VAL A 228 3.56 -0.19 7.08
N ALA A 229 3.75 0.79 7.97
CA ALA A 229 3.64 2.20 7.61
C ALA A 229 4.60 2.52 6.44
N ARG A 230 5.89 2.16 6.56
CA ARG A 230 6.91 2.34 5.50
C ARG A 230 6.48 1.67 4.21
N LEU A 231 6.04 0.42 4.27
CA LEU A 231 5.53 -0.31 3.11
C LEU A 231 4.35 0.43 2.46
N THR A 232 3.39 0.91 3.24
CA THR A 232 2.22 1.65 2.73
C THR A 232 2.60 2.92 1.96
N THR A 233 3.64 3.63 2.42
CA THR A 233 4.15 4.84 1.74
C THR A 233 5.02 4.55 0.53
N SER A 234 5.61 3.36 0.44
CA SER A 234 6.45 2.96 -0.69
C SER A 234 5.63 2.74 -1.97
N PHE A 235 4.34 2.44 -1.82
CA PHE A 235 3.44 2.24 -2.94
C PHE A 235 3.19 3.55 -3.69
N LYS A 236 3.73 3.63 -4.91
CA LYS A 236 3.44 4.73 -5.83
C LYS A 236 2.02 4.56 -6.39
N GLY A 237 1.12 5.49 -6.08
CA GLY A 237 -0.17 5.57 -6.76
C GLY A 237 -1.29 6.24 -5.97
N ASN A 238 -2.31 6.70 -6.68
CA ASN A 238 -3.47 7.38 -6.11
C ASN A 238 -4.60 6.42 -5.67
N TYR A 239 -4.29 5.38 -4.89
CA TYR A 239 -5.29 4.42 -4.42
C TYR A 239 -5.32 4.27 -2.90
N PRO A 240 -6.50 3.95 -2.33
CA PRO A 240 -6.60 3.68 -0.90
C PRO A 240 -5.99 2.31 -0.59
N LEU A 241 -5.18 2.25 0.46
CA LEU A 241 -4.70 1.01 1.05
C LEU A 241 -5.33 0.86 2.44
N TYR A 242 -5.67 -0.38 2.80
CA TYR A 242 -6.37 -0.69 4.03
C TYR A 242 -5.46 -1.55 4.93
N VAL A 243 -5.40 -1.22 6.23
CA VAL A 243 -4.50 -1.87 7.18
C VAL A 243 -5.28 -2.24 8.45
N PRO A 244 -5.88 -3.45 8.51
CA PRO A 244 -6.46 -3.97 9.73
C PRO A 244 -5.38 -4.51 10.67
N PHE A 245 -5.39 -4.05 11.92
CA PHE A 245 -4.55 -4.55 13.00
C PHE A 245 -5.34 -5.52 13.87
N VAL A 246 -4.86 -6.75 14.00
CA VAL A 246 -5.42 -7.78 14.89
C VAL A 246 -4.64 -7.74 16.21
N THR A 247 -5.28 -7.24 17.26
CA THR A 247 -4.65 -7.02 18.56
C THR A 247 -5.66 -6.78 19.69
N ASN A 248 -5.35 -7.26 20.90
CA ASN A 248 -6.15 -6.97 22.12
C ASN A 248 -5.88 -5.56 22.70
N PHE A 249 -4.83 -4.88 22.25
CA PHE A 249 -4.41 -3.57 22.76
C PHE A 249 -4.40 -2.57 21.63
N PHE A 250 -4.65 -1.29 21.93
CA PHE A 250 -4.62 -0.24 20.90
C PHE A 250 -3.29 -0.26 20.13
N PRO A 251 -3.34 -0.18 18.78
CA PRO A 251 -2.16 0.14 17.98
C PRO A 251 -1.54 1.47 18.45
N ILE A 252 -0.23 1.63 18.26
CA ILE A 252 0.51 2.81 18.72
C ILE A 252 -0.10 4.05 18.05
N PRO A 253 -0.54 5.05 18.83
CA PRO A 253 -1.06 6.28 18.27
C PRO A 253 0.06 7.03 17.51
N ASN A 254 -0.33 7.83 16.51
CA ASN A 254 0.54 8.73 15.72
C ASN A 254 1.40 8.13 14.60
N LEU A 255 1.41 6.80 14.38
CA LEU A 255 1.97 6.25 13.13
C LEU A 255 1.04 6.47 11.93
N PHE A 256 -0.26 6.48 12.20
CA PHE A 256 -1.33 6.77 11.25
C PHE A 256 -2.11 7.97 11.77
N THR A 257 -2.45 8.91 10.89
CA THR A 257 -3.19 10.10 11.33
C THR A 257 -4.58 9.71 11.87
N CYS A 258 -5.16 10.50 12.77
CA CYS A 258 -6.51 10.21 13.30
C CYS A 258 -7.58 10.13 12.19
N ARG A 259 -7.35 10.80 11.05
CA ARG A 259 -8.23 10.78 9.88
C ARG A 259 -8.22 9.43 9.15
N GLU A 260 -7.21 8.60 9.39
CA GLU A 260 -7.05 7.27 8.79
C GLU A 260 -7.71 6.17 9.61
N LEU A 261 -8.17 6.46 10.84
CA LEU A 261 -8.94 5.51 11.63
C LEU A 261 -10.35 5.36 11.06
N VAL A 262 -10.73 4.15 10.67
CA VAL A 262 -12.08 3.85 10.15
C VAL A 262 -12.97 3.27 11.24
N GLY A 263 -12.41 2.53 12.19
CA GLY A 263 -13.13 1.99 13.35
C GLY A 263 -12.46 0.74 13.90
N HIS A 264 -13.13 0.07 14.85
CA HIS A 264 -12.73 -1.26 15.32
C HIS A 264 -13.96 -2.16 15.49
N GLU A 265 -13.76 -3.47 15.37
CA GLU A 265 -14.69 -4.54 15.76
C GLU A 265 -13.91 -5.53 16.59
N GLY A 266 -14.32 -5.76 17.84
CA GLY A 266 -13.55 -6.58 18.78
C GLY A 266 -12.07 -6.18 18.81
N ASN A 267 -11.20 -7.14 18.50
CA ASN A 267 -9.74 -7.00 18.48
C ASN A 267 -9.20 -6.54 17.11
N VAL A 268 -10.05 -6.13 16.17
CA VAL A 268 -9.66 -5.74 14.81
C VAL A 268 -9.82 -4.24 14.63
N PHE A 269 -8.70 -3.52 14.50
CA PHE A 269 -8.67 -2.07 14.28
C PHE A 269 -8.41 -1.74 12.81
N GLY A 270 -9.37 -1.13 12.12
CA GLY A 270 -9.26 -0.77 10.71
C GLY A 270 -8.65 0.61 10.47
N ARG A 271 -7.58 0.66 9.67
CA ARG A 271 -7.01 1.92 9.14
C ARG A 271 -7.15 2.00 7.61
N LYS A 272 -7.31 3.21 7.10
CA LYS A 272 -7.31 3.53 5.66
C LYS A 272 -6.26 4.59 5.38
N THR A 273 -5.20 4.24 4.68
CA THR A 273 -4.17 5.20 4.26
C THR A 273 -4.60 5.92 2.97
N PRO A 274 -4.60 7.27 2.95
CA PRO A 274 -4.81 8.00 1.73
C PRO A 274 -3.62 7.83 0.78
N PRO A 275 -3.81 8.05 -0.52
CA PRO A 275 -2.75 7.82 -1.49
C PRO A 275 -1.54 8.75 -1.38
N SER A 276 -1.69 9.88 -0.68
CA SER A 276 -0.64 10.89 -0.50
C SER A 276 -0.01 10.85 0.90
N THR A 277 -0.14 9.74 1.64
CA THR A 277 0.43 9.62 2.99
C THR A 277 1.95 9.68 2.90
N ARG A 278 2.56 10.62 3.62
CA ARG A 278 3.98 10.59 3.96
C ARG A 278 4.09 10.24 5.44
N ILE A 279 5.00 9.33 5.78
CA ILE A 279 5.38 9.14 7.19
C ILE A 279 6.12 10.40 7.63
N LEU A 280 5.75 10.90 8.81
CA LEU A 280 6.49 11.94 9.53
C LEU A 280 7.78 11.35 10.11
#